data_AF-A0A137S1P5-F1
#
_entry.id   AF-A0A137S1P5-F1
#
_cell.length_a   1.000
_cell.length_b   1.000
_cell.length_c   1.000
_cell.angle_alpha   90.00
_cell.angle_beta   90.00
_cell.angle_gamma   90.00
#
_symmetry.space_group_name_H-M   'P 1'
#
loop_
_entity.id
_entity.type
_entity.pdbx_description
1 polymer ?
#
loop_
_entity_poly.entity_id
_entity_poly.type
_entity_poly.pdbx_seq_one_letter_code
_entity_poly.pdbx_strand_id
1 'polypeptide(L)'
;MDAKTLAPREHVVRKLAQSFESQRRAYLDDPVPSRAERIQHLQALSRLVQDHQDAIVKAISDDFGNRSSTETLFCEIFLVLDGIKDTIGHLLVSALVAWAITTDMRALPRSRNSGRCSNKVFLMV
;
A
#
# COMPACT_ATOMS: atom_id res chain seq x y z
N MET A 1 18.23 26.67 20.04
CA MET A 1 17.47 25.59 19.37
C MET A 1 16.25 25.36 20.21
N ASP A 2 15.11 25.92 19.80
CA ASP A 2 14.01 26.21 20.71
C ASP A 2 13.09 25.01 20.87
N ALA A 3 12.75 24.69 22.12
CA ALA A 3 11.93 23.54 22.52
C ALA A 3 10.55 23.48 21.84
N LYS A 4 10.05 24.62 21.32
CA LYS A 4 8.78 24.71 20.58
C LYS A 4 8.82 24.05 19.19
N THR A 5 10.00 23.85 18.60
CA THR A 5 10.16 23.19 17.30
C THR A 5 10.16 21.66 17.40
N LEU A 6 10.42 21.10 18.60
CA LEU A 6 10.49 19.65 18.83
C LEU A 6 9.12 19.02 19.11
N ALA A 7 8.23 19.71 19.84
CA ALA A 7 6.91 19.19 20.20
C ALA A 7 6.01 18.83 18.99
N PRO A 8 5.97 19.61 17.88
CA PRO A 8 5.24 19.22 16.67
C PRO A 8 5.80 17.95 16.04
N ARG A 9 7.13 17.76 16.04
CA ARG A 9 7.78 16.57 15.48
C ARG A 9 7.53 15.33 16.32
N GLU A 10 7.64 15.44 17.65
CA GLU A 10 7.36 14.33 18.57
C GLU A 10 5.90 13.84 18.47
N HIS A 11 4.95 14.76 18.31
CA HIS A 11 3.55 14.41 18.08
C HIS A 11 3.34 13.66 16.75
N VAL A 12 3.95 14.14 15.67
CA VAL A 12 3.89 13.47 14.36
C VAL A 12 4.51 12.07 14.44
N VAL A 13 5.68 11.93 15.07
CA VAL A 13 6.35 10.63 15.25
C VAL A 13 5.47 9.67 16.04
N ARG A 14 4.84 10.13 17.14
CA ARG A 14 3.91 9.28 17.90
C ARG A 14 2.70 8.85 17.09
N LYS A 15 2.08 9.75 16.32
CA LYS A 15 0.95 9.42 15.43
C LYS A 15 1.34 8.38 14.37
N LEU A 16 2.49 8.56 13.73
CA LEU A 16 2.99 7.61 12.73
C LEU A 16 3.24 6.22 13.34
N ALA A 17 3.85 6.16 14.54
CA ALA A 17 4.07 4.91 15.25
C ALA A 17 2.76 4.18 15.62
N GLN A 18 1.74 4.94 16.04
CA GLN A 18 0.40 4.40 16.32
C GLN A 18 -0.28 3.83 15.07
N SER A 19 -0.24 4.57 13.95
CA SER A 19 -0.80 4.11 12.68
C SER A 19 -0.09 2.85 12.18
N PHE A 20 1.24 2.83 12.27
CA PHE A 20 2.05 1.66 11.89
C PHE A 20 1.68 0.41 12.71
N GLU A 21 1.60 0.54 14.03
CA GLU A 21 1.24 -0.60 14.88
C GLU A 21 -0.19 -1.10 14.59
N SER A 22 -1.11 -0.20 14.28
CA SER A 22 -2.48 -0.55 13.88
C SER A 22 -2.51 -1.32 12.55
N GLN A 23 -1.78 -0.85 11.55
CA GLN A 23 -1.65 -1.52 10.25
C GLN A 23 -0.97 -2.90 10.39
N ARG A 24 0.08 -2.98 11.23
CA ARG A 24 0.79 -4.23 11.50
C ARG A 24 -0.11 -5.27 12.15
N ARG A 25 -0.94 -4.88 13.11
CA ARG A 25 -1.91 -5.78 13.77
C ARG A 25 -2.96 -6.26 12.78
N ALA A 26 -3.57 -5.35 12.03
CA ALA A 26 -4.56 -5.71 11.01
C ALA A 26 -4.01 -6.73 9.99
N TYR A 27 -2.76 -6.56 9.54
CA TYR A 27 -2.09 -7.53 8.66
C TYR A 27 -1.82 -8.87 9.35
N LEU A 28 -1.41 -8.88 10.63
CA LEU A 28 -1.15 -10.13 11.35
C LEU A 28 -2.43 -10.92 11.67
N ASP A 29 -3.56 -10.22 11.83
CA ASP A 29 -4.86 -10.81 12.10
C ASP A 29 -5.48 -11.43 10.83
N ASP A 30 -5.36 -10.77 9.67
CA ASP A 30 -5.78 -11.29 8.36
C ASP A 30 -4.72 -11.00 7.26
N PRO A 31 -3.69 -11.85 7.14
CA PRO A 31 -2.54 -11.57 6.25
C PRO A 31 -2.85 -11.78 4.77
N VAL A 32 -3.86 -12.58 4.43
CA VAL A 32 -4.19 -12.94 3.04
C VAL A 32 -5.70 -12.91 2.85
N PRO A 33 -6.30 -11.72 2.63
CA PRO A 33 -7.73 -11.61 2.39
C PRO A 33 -8.11 -12.41 1.15
N SER A 34 -9.30 -13.00 1.14
CA SER A 34 -9.81 -13.78 0.02
C SER A 34 -9.95 -12.94 -1.26
N ARG A 35 -10.07 -13.61 -2.40
CA ARG A 35 -10.33 -12.92 -3.69
C ARG A 35 -11.59 -12.05 -3.62
N ALA A 36 -12.65 -12.52 -2.97
CA ALA A 36 -13.90 -11.78 -2.84
C ALA A 36 -13.69 -10.49 -2.03
N GLU A 37 -12.99 -10.57 -0.90
CA GLU A 37 -12.67 -9.41 -0.05
C GLU A 37 -11.78 -8.41 -0.79
N ARG A 38 -10.76 -8.89 -1.51
CA ARG A 38 -9.92 -8.01 -2.34
C ARG A 38 -10.71 -7.25 -3.40
N ILE A 39 -11.65 -7.91 -4.07
CA ILE A 39 -12.54 -7.26 -5.05
C ILE A 39 -13.43 -6.23 -4.34
N GLN A 40 -14.00 -6.57 -3.18
CA GLN A 40 -14.82 -5.64 -2.41
C GLN A 40 -14.04 -4.40 -1.97
N HIS A 41 -12.80 -4.55 -1.51
CA HIS A 41 -11.92 -3.44 -1.17
C HIS A 41 -11.62 -2.55 -2.38
N LEU A 42 -11.30 -3.14 -3.53
CA LEU A 42 -11.06 -2.41 -4.77
C LEU A 42 -12.31 -1.66 -5.25
N GLN A 43 -13.50 -2.25 -5.13
CA GLN A 43 -14.77 -1.59 -5.44
C GLN A 43 -15.10 -0.46 -4.44
N ALA A 44 -14.76 -0.63 -3.17
CA ALA A 44 -14.88 0.44 -2.17
C ALA A 44 -13.94 1.61 -2.49
N LEU A 45 -12.69 1.32 -2.87
CA LEU A 45 -11.74 2.33 -3.30
C LEU A 45 -12.21 3.07 -4.56
N SER A 46 -12.71 2.35 -5.56
CA SER A 46 -13.26 2.94 -6.79
C SER A 46 -14.42 3.89 -6.49
N ARG A 47 -15.33 3.52 -5.56
CA ARG A 47 -16.42 4.40 -5.12
C ARG A 47 -15.90 5.63 -4.40
N LEU A 48 -14.98 5.46 -3.45
CA LEU A 48 -14.37 6.57 -2.73
C LEU A 48 -13.74 7.60 -3.69
N VAL A 49 -13.02 7.15 -4.71
CA VAL A 49 -12.41 8.05 -5.71
C VAL A 49 -13.48 8.80 -6.51
N GLN A 50 -14.56 8.12 -6.94
CA GLN A 50 -15.65 8.74 -7.69
C GLN A 50 -16.44 9.74 -6.82
N ASP A 51 -16.80 9.36 -5.61
CA ASP A 51 -17.58 10.18 -4.67
C ASP A 51 -16.84 11.46 -4.26
N HIS A 52 -15.50 11.44 -4.31
CA HIS A 52 -14.64 12.57 -3.95
C HIS A 52 -13.90 13.20 -5.14
N GLN A 53 -14.28 12.88 -6.38
CA GLN A 53 -13.59 13.33 -7.59
C GLN A 53 -13.39 14.86 -7.63
N ASP A 54 -14.44 15.64 -7.39
CA ASP A 54 -14.36 17.11 -7.43
C ASP A 54 -13.46 17.68 -6.33
N ALA A 55 -13.49 17.06 -5.13
CA ALA A 55 -12.66 17.46 -4.01
C ALA A 55 -11.17 17.18 -4.30
N ILE A 56 -10.88 16.04 -4.95
CA ILE A 56 -9.52 15.67 -5.36
C ILE A 56 -9.02 16.63 -6.44
N VAL A 57 -9.82 16.91 -7.48
CA VAL A 57 -9.45 17.87 -8.54
C VAL A 57 -9.17 19.25 -7.96
N LYS A 58 -10.01 19.71 -7.03
CA LYS A 58 -9.80 20.99 -6.36
C LYS A 58 -8.50 21.00 -5.56
N ALA A 59 -8.25 19.97 -4.75
CA ALA A 59 -7.03 19.89 -3.93
C ALA A 59 -5.77 19.91 -4.79
N ILE A 60 -5.75 19.14 -5.90
CA ILE A 60 -4.63 19.13 -6.85
C ILE A 60 -4.45 20.52 -7.48
N SER A 61 -5.54 21.18 -7.88
CA SER A 61 -5.45 22.53 -8.44
C SER A 61 -4.89 23.54 -7.45
N ASP A 62 -5.30 23.46 -6.17
CA ASP A 62 -4.80 24.33 -5.09
C ASP A 62 -3.30 24.08 -4.81
N ASP A 63 -2.87 22.81 -4.80
CA ASP A 63 -1.47 22.43 -4.52
C ASP A 63 -0.51 22.81 -5.66
N PHE A 64 -0.97 22.75 -6.91
CA PHE A 64 -0.14 22.92 -8.11
C PHE A 64 -0.43 24.21 -8.90
N GLY A 65 -1.19 25.15 -8.33
CA GLY A 65 -1.36 26.49 -8.88
C GLY A 65 -2.19 26.57 -10.16
N ASN A 66 -3.46 26.14 -10.07
CA ASN A 66 -4.44 26.17 -11.16
C ASN A 66 -4.22 25.10 -12.25
N ARG A 67 -3.93 23.88 -11.82
CA ARG A 67 -3.87 22.69 -12.69
C ARG A 67 -5.16 22.54 -13.50
N SER A 68 -5.03 22.12 -14.76
CA SER A 68 -6.19 21.84 -15.62
C SER A 68 -7.05 20.73 -15.02
N SER A 69 -8.34 21.00 -14.82
CA SER A 69 -9.29 20.00 -14.31
C SER A 69 -9.42 18.82 -15.27
N THR A 70 -9.51 19.07 -16.57
CA THR A 70 -9.59 18.01 -17.59
C THR A 70 -8.35 17.11 -17.59
N GLU A 71 -7.18 17.71 -17.44
CA GLU A 71 -5.94 16.93 -17.32
C GLU A 71 -5.94 16.10 -16.04
N THR A 72 -6.40 16.69 -14.93
CA THR A 72 -6.51 16.00 -13.63
C THR A 72 -7.47 14.80 -13.69
N LEU A 73 -8.60 14.98 -14.38
CA LEU A 73 -9.58 13.93 -14.58
C LEU A 73 -9.04 12.78 -15.43
N PHE A 74 -8.23 13.09 -16.44
CA PHE A 74 -7.70 12.08 -17.36
C PHE A 74 -6.45 11.38 -16.82
N CYS A 75 -5.48 12.12 -16.30
CA CYS A 75 -4.18 11.57 -15.93
C CYS A 75 -4.16 10.99 -14.50
N GLU A 76 -4.98 11.49 -13.58
CA GLU A 76 -4.95 11.09 -12.18
C GLU A 76 -6.18 10.26 -11.84
N ILE A 77 -7.39 10.74 -12.15
CA ILE A 77 -8.63 10.02 -11.78
C ILE A 77 -8.89 8.82 -12.68
N PHE A 78 -8.92 9.02 -13.99
CA PHE A 78 -9.24 7.96 -14.95
C PHE A 78 -8.21 6.82 -14.90
N LEU A 79 -6.90 7.11 -14.85
CA LEU A 79 -5.87 6.08 -14.74
C LEU A 79 -5.99 5.24 -13.46
N VAL A 80 -6.38 5.86 -12.33
CA VAL A 80 -6.61 5.12 -11.08
C VAL A 80 -7.83 4.21 -11.20
N LEU A 81 -8.95 4.71 -11.73
CA LEU A 81 -10.17 3.91 -11.89
C LEU A 81 -9.97 2.77 -12.90
N ASP A 82 -9.26 3.02 -14.00
CA ASP A 82 -8.92 1.99 -14.98
C ASP A 82 -7.97 0.94 -14.40
N GLY A 83 -6.94 1.36 -13.67
CA GLY A 83 -6.03 0.43 -12.98
C GLY A 83 -6.74 -0.44 -11.93
N ILE A 84 -7.74 0.09 -11.22
CA ILE A 84 -8.57 -0.71 -10.30
C ILE A 84 -9.38 -1.74 -11.07
N LYS A 85 -10.04 -1.33 -12.16
CA LYS A 85 -10.85 -2.21 -13.00
C LYS A 85 -9.99 -3.33 -13.61
N ASP A 86 -8.82 -2.99 -14.14
CA ASP A 86 -7.86 -3.94 -14.69
C ASP A 86 -7.42 -4.95 -13.62
N THR A 87 -7.05 -4.46 -12.44
CA THR A 87 -6.65 -5.31 -11.30
C THR A 87 -7.75 -6.31 -10.94
N ILE A 88 -9.02 -5.87 -10.89
CA ILE A 88 -10.16 -6.77 -10.61
C ILE A 88 -10.28 -7.86 -11.69
N GLY A 89 -10.08 -7.51 -12.97
CA GLY A 89 -10.09 -8.45 -14.09
C GLY A 89 -8.97 -9.49 -14.01
N HIS A 90 -7.79 -9.09 -13.54
CA HIS A 90 -6.59 -9.92 -13.45
C HIS A 90 -6.40 -10.64 -12.10
N LEU A 91 -7.28 -10.42 -11.11
CA LEU A 91 -7.25 -11.17 -9.85
C LEU A 91 -7.57 -12.65 -10.10
N LEU A 92 -6.53 -13.49 -10.17
CA LEU A 92 -6.68 -14.95 -10.23
C LEU A 92 -7.14 -15.52 -8.87
N VAL A 93 -7.83 -16.66 -8.93
CA VAL A 93 -8.30 -17.40 -7.74
C VAL A 93 -7.14 -17.88 -6.85
N SER A 94 -5.94 -18.12 -7.42
CA SER A 94 -4.78 -18.69 -6.72
C SER A 94 -3.48 -17.86 -6.77
N ALA A 95 -3.52 -16.58 -7.14
CA ALA A 95 -2.30 -15.78 -7.36
C ALA A 95 -1.35 -15.63 -6.14
N LEU A 96 -1.80 -15.97 -4.94
CA LEU A 96 -0.98 -15.88 -3.71
C LEU A 96 -0.59 -17.23 -3.09
N VAL A 97 -0.98 -18.38 -3.66
CA VAL A 97 -0.76 -19.68 -2.98
C VAL A 97 0.23 -20.60 -3.70
N ALA A 98 0.60 -20.34 -4.97
CA ALA A 98 1.54 -21.21 -5.68
C ALA A 98 3.03 -20.97 -5.31
N TRP A 99 3.40 -19.80 -4.77
CA TRP A 99 4.79 -19.52 -4.34
C TRP A 99 4.95 -19.25 -2.83
N ALA A 100 3.84 -19.06 -2.09
CA ALA A 100 3.87 -18.63 -0.68
C ALA A 100 3.53 -19.74 0.33
N ILE A 101 3.93 -20.99 0.08
CA ILE A 101 3.96 -22.07 1.08
C ILE A 101 5.34 -22.72 0.96
N THR A 102 6.38 -22.31 1.67
CA THR A 102 6.74 -22.80 3.01
C THR A 102 7.94 -22.00 3.54
N THR A 103 7.79 -20.74 3.94
CA THR A 103 8.81 -20.10 4.78
C THR A 103 8.10 -19.47 5.96
N ASP A 104 7.98 -20.23 7.05
CA ASP A 104 7.83 -19.60 8.35
C ASP A 104 9.08 -18.73 8.58
N MET A 105 8.93 -17.43 8.42
CA MET A 105 9.98 -16.43 8.63
C MET A 105 10.52 -16.45 10.08
N ARG A 106 9.80 -17.07 11.03
CA ARG A 106 10.22 -17.26 12.43
C ARG A 106 10.99 -18.57 12.66
N ALA A 107 10.93 -19.54 11.73
CA ALA A 107 11.62 -20.83 11.83
C ALA A 107 12.96 -20.88 11.10
N LEU A 108 13.45 -19.77 10.54
CA LEU A 108 14.76 -19.75 9.88
C LEU A 108 15.87 -19.91 10.93
N PRO A 109 16.65 -21.01 10.92
CA PRO A 109 17.84 -21.08 11.76
C PRO A 109 18.81 -19.99 11.30
N ARG A 110 19.24 -19.14 12.24
CA ARG A 110 20.33 -18.18 11.98
C ARG A 110 21.52 -18.98 11.47
N SER A 111 21.87 -18.73 10.20
CA SER A 111 22.93 -19.40 9.47
C SER A 111 24.21 -19.46 10.32
N ARG A 112 24.58 -20.67 10.76
CA ARG A 112 25.92 -20.98 11.20
C ARG A 112 26.74 -21.24 9.94
N ASN A 113 27.81 -20.47 9.82
CA ASN A 113 28.66 -20.40 8.65
C ASN A 113 29.47 -21.71 8.50
N SER A 114 29.18 -22.52 7.50
CA SER A 114 30.10 -23.55 6.98
C SER A 114 29.83 -23.77 5.50
N GLY A 115 30.87 -23.56 4.69
CA GLY A 115 30.79 -23.28 3.27
C GLY A 115 30.21 -24.37 2.38
N ARG A 116 29.50 -23.92 1.34
CA ARG A 116 29.75 -24.19 -0.09
C ARG A 116 28.72 -23.45 -0.94
N CYS A 117 29.18 -22.96 -2.08
CA CYS A 117 28.47 -22.26 -3.15
C CYS A 117 27.17 -23.00 -3.57
N SER A 118 26.11 -22.36 -4.08
CA SER A 118 26.09 -21.42 -5.21
C SER A 118 24.83 -20.52 -5.24
N ASN A 119 25.03 -19.29 -5.71
CA ASN A 119 24.07 -18.29 -6.19
C ASN A 119 22.76 -18.07 -5.40
N LYS A 120 22.88 -17.22 -4.37
CA LYS A 120 21.77 -16.50 -3.76
C LYS A 120 21.38 -15.31 -4.65
N VAL A 121 20.15 -15.28 -5.18
CA VAL A 121 19.50 -14.00 -5.50
C VAL A 121 18.98 -13.46 -4.17
N PHE A 122 19.79 -12.61 -3.57
CA PHE A 122 19.41 -11.67 -2.52
C PHE A 122 19.24 -10.31 -3.18
N LEU A 123 18.02 -9.79 -3.18
CA LEU A 123 17.58 -8.38 -3.29
C LEU A 123 16.04 -8.52 -3.39
N MET A 124 15.18 -8.18 -2.44
CA MET A 124 15.09 -7.01 -1.56
C MET A 124 15.25 -5.68 -2.30
N VAL A 125 14.26 -5.39 -3.13
CA VAL A 125 13.50 -4.13 -3.12
C VAL A 125 12.03 -4.51 -3.15
#